data_AF-A0A8T5MBB0-F1
#
_entry.id   AF-A0A8T5MBB0-F1
#
_cell.length_a   1.000
_cell.length_b   1.000
_cell.length_c   1.000
_cell.angle_alpha   90.00
_cell.angle_beta   90.00
_cell.angle_gamma   90.00
#
_symmetry.space_group_name_H-M   'P 1'
#
loop_
_entity.id
_entity.type
_entity.pdbx_description
1 polymer ?
#
loop_
_entity_poly.entity_id
_entity_poly.type
_entity_poly.pdbx_seq_one_letter_code
_entity_poly.pdbx_strand_id
1 'polypeptide(L)'
;MEGTVKWFNRKKGYGFIEGEDGKSYFAHYTALDQGTFIRENDRVSFEPVQTDKGEQAQKVVLLQKGSEIAGGRGANEETGESGEEEQSVEETDEEPIDEDEEE
;
A
#
# COMPACT_ATOMS: atom_id res chain seq x y z
N MET A 1 16.25 2.42 11.50
CA MET A 1 17.34 1.98 10.61
C MET A 1 16.73 1.70 9.25
N GLU A 2 17.38 2.09 8.17
CA GLU A 2 16.85 1.87 6.82
C GLU A 2 17.55 0.68 6.16
N GLY A 3 16.83 0.03 5.26
CA GLY A 3 17.37 -1.07 4.49
C GLY A 3 16.52 -1.42 3.28
N THR A 4 17.06 -2.31 2.47
CA THR A 4 16.44 -2.83 1.27
C THR A 4 16.06 -4.29 1.49
N VAL A 5 14.83 -4.64 1.17
CA VAL A 5 14.34 -6.01 1.33
C VAL A 5 15.04 -6.89 0.29
N LYS A 6 15.93 -7.77 0.77
CA LYS A 6 16.67 -8.69 -0.09
C LYS A 6 15.75 -9.74 -0.67
N TRP A 7 14.84 -10.26 0.14
CA TRP A 7 13.76 -11.15 -0.26
C TRP A 7 12.78 -11.34 0.89
N PHE A 8 11.52 -11.59 0.57
CA PHE A 8 10.50 -11.90 1.57
C PHE A 8 9.55 -13.00 1.07
N ASN A 9 9.42 -14.08 1.83
CA ASN A 9 8.54 -15.18 1.50
C ASN A 9 7.19 -15.04 2.22
N ARG A 10 6.21 -14.51 1.49
CA ARG A 10 4.84 -14.28 1.98
C ARG A 10 4.13 -15.57 2.40
N LYS A 11 4.42 -16.69 1.72
CA LYS A 11 3.81 -18.00 2.03
C LYS A 11 4.30 -18.54 3.36
N LYS A 12 5.56 -18.26 3.72
CA LYS A 12 6.14 -18.69 4.99
C LYS A 12 6.12 -17.62 6.09
N GLY A 13 5.91 -16.36 5.75
CA GLY A 13 5.81 -15.24 6.69
C GLY A 13 7.17 -14.73 7.21
N TYR A 14 8.26 -14.96 6.49
CA TYR A 14 9.60 -14.50 6.88
C TYR A 14 10.46 -14.08 5.68
N GLY A 15 11.47 -13.26 5.93
CA GLY A 15 12.43 -12.78 4.94
C GLY A 15 13.66 -12.13 5.56
N PHE A 16 14.45 -11.48 4.71
CA PHE A 16 15.65 -10.76 5.12
C PHE A 16 15.69 -9.36 4.51
N ILE A 17 16.10 -8.40 5.33
CA ILE A 17 16.33 -7.01 4.97
C ILE A 17 17.83 -6.76 5.05
N GLU A 18 18.40 -6.21 4.00
CA GLU A 18 19.79 -5.75 3.96
C GLU A 18 19.82 -4.30 4.44
N GLY A 19 20.37 -4.06 5.63
CA GLY A 19 20.51 -2.72 6.17
C GLY A 19 21.63 -1.95 5.44
N GLU A 20 21.59 -0.63 5.51
CA GLU A 20 22.66 0.22 4.93
C GLU A 20 24.05 0.00 5.57
N ASP A 21 24.09 -0.59 6.77
CA ASP A 21 25.33 -1.02 7.44
C ASP A 21 25.96 -2.28 6.80
N GLY A 22 25.31 -2.88 5.79
CA GLY A 22 25.73 -4.13 5.13
C GLY A 22 25.37 -5.41 5.90
N LYS A 23 24.62 -5.27 7.00
CA LYS A 23 24.13 -6.41 7.81
C LYS A 23 22.79 -6.92 7.31
N SER A 24 22.55 -8.21 7.54
CA SER A 24 21.30 -8.88 7.19
C SER A 24 20.41 -9.03 8.43
N TYR A 25 19.24 -8.39 8.39
CA TYR A 25 18.26 -8.41 9.47
C TYR A 25 17.12 -9.36 9.13
N PHE A 26 16.77 -10.24 10.09
CA PHE A 26 15.67 -11.17 9.94
C PHE A 26 14.33 -10.44 10.09
N ALA A 27 13.43 -10.57 9.12
CA ALA A 27 12.10 -9.95 9.17
C ALA A 27 11.00 -11.02 9.26
N HIS A 28 10.09 -10.86 10.20
CA HIS A 28 8.95 -11.76 10.41
C HIS A 28 7.63 -11.03 10.17
N TYR A 29 6.58 -11.75 9.75
CA TYR A 29 5.27 -11.14 9.48
C TYR A 29 4.69 -10.39 10.70
N THR A 30 5.04 -10.81 11.91
CA THR A 30 4.62 -10.14 13.16
C THR A 30 5.27 -8.77 13.36
N ALA A 31 6.35 -8.48 12.65
CA ALA A 31 7.03 -7.18 12.70
C ALA A 31 6.45 -6.17 11.68
N LEU A 32 5.57 -6.62 10.78
CA LEU A 32 4.87 -5.80 9.79
C LEU A 32 3.52 -5.37 10.34
N ASP A 33 3.09 -4.17 9.96
CA ASP A 33 1.76 -3.66 10.32
C ASP A 33 0.63 -4.34 9.52
N GLN A 34 -0.60 -4.28 10.02
CA GLN A 34 -1.72 -4.96 9.39
C GLN A 34 -2.03 -4.34 8.02
N GLY A 35 -1.88 -5.13 6.95
CA GLY A 35 -2.05 -4.66 5.57
C GLY A 35 -0.77 -4.14 4.91
N THR A 36 0.36 -4.10 5.63
CA THR A 36 1.66 -3.74 5.06
C THR A 36 2.36 -4.99 4.52
N PHE A 37 2.74 -4.96 3.24
CA PHE A 37 3.46 -6.04 2.59
C PHE A 37 4.75 -5.54 1.97
N ILE A 38 5.86 -6.17 2.33
CA ILE A 38 7.17 -5.89 1.76
C ILE A 38 7.47 -6.86 0.61
N ARG A 39 8.12 -6.34 -0.42
CA ARG A 39 8.55 -7.08 -1.62
C ARG A 39 10.05 -6.96 -1.79
N GLU A 40 10.62 -7.81 -2.64
CA GLU A 40 12.02 -7.68 -3.04
C GLU A 40 12.29 -6.29 -3.63
N ASN A 41 13.43 -5.70 -3.27
CA ASN A 41 13.87 -4.35 -3.65
C ASN A 41 13.05 -3.20 -3.04
N ASP A 42 12.09 -3.45 -2.15
CA ASP A 42 11.43 -2.37 -1.42
C ASP A 42 12.39 -1.75 -0.39
N ARG A 43 12.35 -0.42 -0.25
CA ARG A 43 13.03 0.30 0.83
C ARG A 43 12.11 0.38 2.03
N VAL A 44 12.64 -0.03 3.18
CA VAL A 44 11.90 -0.12 4.43
C VAL A 44 12.71 0.49 5.58
N SER A 45 12.01 1.10 6.52
CA SER A 45 12.56 1.48 7.82
C SER A 45 12.20 0.40 8.85
N PHE A 46 13.15 0.03 9.69
CA PHE A 46 12.96 -0.96 10.74
C PHE A 46 13.82 -0.65 11.96
N GLU A 47 13.48 -1.25 13.09
CA GLU A 47 14.28 -1.22 14.31
C GLU A 47 15.04 -2.54 14.46
N PRO A 48 16.39 -2.53 14.41
CA PRO A 48 17.19 -3.72 14.66
C PRO A 48 17.13 -4.09 16.14
N VAL A 49 16.73 -5.30 16.44
CA VAL A 49 16.60 -5.85 17.79
C VAL A 49 17.42 -7.12 17.88
N GLN A 50 18.32 -7.18 18.87
CA GLN A 50 19.09 -8.39 19.13
C GLN A 50 18.23 -9.41 19.88
N THR A 51 18.09 -10.60 19.31
CA THR A 51 17.32 -11.71 19.89
C THR A 51 18.19 -12.97 19.98
N ASP A 52 17.68 -13.98 20.69
CA ASP A 52 18.34 -15.30 20.80
C ASP A 52 18.56 -15.98 19.44
N LYS A 53 17.79 -15.58 18.41
CA LYS A 53 17.89 -16.07 17.03
C LYS A 53 18.75 -15.18 16.11
N GLY A 54 19.34 -14.11 16.63
CA GLY A 54 20.14 -13.14 15.86
C GLY A 54 19.50 -11.75 15.76
N GLU A 55 20.01 -10.94 14.83
CA GLU A 55 19.51 -9.58 14.55
C GLU A 55 18.15 -9.65 13.83
N GLN A 56 17.09 -9.18 14.49
CA GLN A 56 15.73 -9.18 13.97
C GLN A 56 15.25 -7.74 13.72
N ALA A 57 14.52 -7.53 12.62
CA ALA A 57 13.85 -6.28 12.32
C ALA A 57 12.47 -6.22 13.01
N GLN A 58 12.21 -5.17 13.79
CA GLN A 58 10.91 -4.83 14.37
C GLN A 58 10.35 -3.51 13.80
N LYS A 59 9.04 -3.29 13.95
CA LYS A 59 8.32 -2.10 13.45
C LYS A 59 8.72 -1.75 12.01
N VAL A 60 8.54 -2.70 11.11
CA VAL A 60 8.95 -2.54 9.71
C VAL A 60 7.92 -1.65 8.99
N VAL A 61 8.36 -0.48 8.54
CA VAL A 61 7.58 0.52 7.80
C VAL A 61 8.07 0.57 6.37
N LEU A 62 7.16 0.48 5.41
CA LEU A 62 7.48 0.64 3.99
C LEU A 62 7.73 2.12 3.68
N LEU A 63 8.93 2.46 3.24
CA LEU A 63 9.27 3.85 2.84
C LEU A 63 9.04 4.07 1.35
N GLN A 64 9.44 3.10 0.53
CA GLN A 64 9.33 3.22 -0.92
C GLN A 64 9.14 1.84 -1.56
N LYS A 65 8.13 1.73 -2.43
CA LYS A 65 7.89 0.53 -3.24
C LYS A 65 8.92 0.46 -4.36
N GLY A 66 9.62 -0.66 -4.49
CA GLY A 66 10.54 -0.92 -5.59
C GLY A 66 9.86 -0.86 -6.97
N SER A 67 8.53 -1.02 -7.00
CA SER A 67 7.72 -0.90 -8.22
C SER A 67 7.67 0.50 -8.83
N GLU A 68 7.88 1.57 -8.05
CA GLU A 68 7.83 2.97 -8.55
C GLU A 68 9.12 3.40 -9.24
N ILE A 69 10.25 2.74 -8.96
CA ILE A 69 11.56 3.11 -9.49
C ILE A 69 11.75 2.65 -10.94
N ALA A 70 11.01 1.64 -11.38
CA ALA A 70 11.08 1.11 -12.75
C ALA A 70 10.10 1.78 -13.73
N GLY A 71 9.19 2.64 -13.28
CA GLY A 71 8.12 3.19 -14.12
C GLY A 71 7.61 4.53 -13.62
N GLY A 72 8.28 5.62 -13.99
CA GLY A 72 7.79 6.96 -13.72
C GLY A 72 6.45 7.24 -14.39
N ARG A 73 5.37 7.29 -13.61
CA ARG A 73 4.26 8.27 -13.73
C ARG A 73 3.32 8.07 -12.55
N GLY A 74 3.13 9.13 -11.75
CA GLY A 74 2.25 9.10 -10.59
C GLY A 74 0.83 8.67 -10.92
N ALA A 75 0.24 7.90 -10.02
CA ALA A 75 -1.20 7.79 -9.88
C ALA A 75 -1.56 8.35 -8.51
N ASN A 76 -2.25 9.47 -8.56
CA ASN A 76 -2.89 10.19 -7.46
C ASN A 76 -3.53 9.23 -6.45
N GLU A 77 -3.09 9.29 -5.20
CA GLU A 77 -3.76 8.70 -4.04
C GLU A 77 -4.96 9.60 -3.73
N GLU A 78 -6.07 9.39 -4.46
CA GLU A 78 -7.38 9.93 -4.11
C GLU A 78 -7.91 9.17 -2.89
N THR A 79 -7.39 9.51 -1.72
CA THR A 79 -8.06 9.20 -0.45
C THR A 79 -8.49 10.52 0.17
N GLY A 80 -9.68 10.97 -0.19
CA GLY A 80 -10.28 12.19 0.32
C GLY A 80 -11.79 12.05 0.45
N GLU A 81 -12.22 11.90 1.70
CA GLU A 81 -13.49 12.33 2.27
C GLU A 81 -14.82 11.64 1.87
N SER A 82 -15.23 10.81 2.82
CA SER A 82 -16.59 10.64 3.35
C SER A 82 -17.31 11.96 3.74
N GLY A 83 -18.64 11.96 3.63
CA GLY A 83 -19.58 12.96 4.19
C GLY A 83 -20.09 13.92 3.12
N GLU A 84 -21.37 14.22 2.94
CA GLU A 84 -22.52 14.39 3.83
C GLU A 84 -23.78 14.29 2.91
N GLU A 85 -24.76 13.43 3.23
CA GLU A 85 -26.09 13.81 3.76
C GLU A 85 -26.95 14.65 2.77
N GLU A 86 -27.96 14.04 2.15
CA GLU A 86 -29.38 14.08 2.53
C GLU A 86 -30.20 14.99 1.59
N GLN A 87 -31.06 14.31 0.82
CA GLN A 87 -32.45 14.64 0.47
C GLN A 87 -32.86 16.04 -0.05
N SER A 88 -33.87 15.99 -0.92
CA SER A 88 -34.86 17.04 -1.29
C SER A 88 -34.56 17.66 -2.66
N VAL A 89 -35.47 17.79 -3.64
CA VAL A 89 -36.91 17.50 -3.76
C VAL A 89 -37.23 17.44 -5.27
N GLU A 90 -38.07 16.48 -5.63
CA GLU A 90 -39.14 16.49 -6.63
C GLU A 90 -39.34 17.81 -7.44
N GLU A 91 -39.15 17.73 -8.76
CA GLU A 91 -39.84 18.59 -9.73
C GLU A 91 -40.30 17.69 -10.89
N THR A 92 -41.62 17.54 -10.98
CA THR A 92 -42.40 16.96 -12.06
C THR A 92 -42.39 17.87 -13.31
N ASP A 93 -43.02 17.40 -14.39
CA ASP A 93 -43.24 18.03 -15.72
C ASP A 93 -42.11 17.83 -16.72
N GLU A 94 -42.32 17.34 -17.93
CA GLU A 94 -43.55 17.07 -18.69
C GLU A 94 -43.15 16.11 -19.82
N GLU A 95 -44.01 15.17 -20.18
CA GLU A 95 -43.76 14.28 -21.31
C GLU A 95 -43.82 15.09 -22.62
N PRO A 96 -42.81 15.03 -23.50
CA PRO A 96 -43.00 15.50 -24.86
C PRO A 96 -43.91 14.50 -25.60
N ILE A 97 -45.17 14.93 -25.72
CA ILE A 97 -46.20 14.46 -26.64
C ILE A 97 -45.63 14.00 -27.99
N ASP A 98 -46.06 12.82 -28.41
CA ASP A 98 -46.02 12.35 -29.79
C ASP A 98 -46.62 13.40 -30.75
N GLU A 99 -45.93 13.67 -31.86
CA GLU A 99 -46.57 14.10 -33.10
C GLU A 99 -45.82 13.47 -34.30
N ASP A 100 -46.30 12.27 -34.65
CA ASP A 100 -46.63 11.81 -36.00
C ASP A 100 -46.25 12.75 -37.17
N GLU A 101 -45.45 12.27 -38.13
CA GLU A 101 -45.91 12.21 -39.53
C GLU A 101 -44.99 11.31 -40.38
N GLU A 102 -45.61 10.38 -41.10
CA GLU A 102 -45.06 9.58 -42.19
C GLU A 102 -44.53 10.45 -43.35
N GLU A 103 -43.40 10.07 -43.95
CA GLU A 103 -43.32 9.64 -45.37
C GLU A 103 -42.02 8.87 -45.65
#